data_AF-A0A943QC58-F1
#
_entry.id   AF-A0A943QC58-F1
#
_cell.length_a   1.000
_cell.length_b   1.000
_cell.length_c   1.000
_cell.angle_alpha   90.00
_cell.angle_beta   90.00
_cell.angle_gamma   90.00
#
_symmetry.space_group_name_H-M   'P 1'
#
loop_
_entity.id
_entity.type
_entity.pdbx_description
1 polymer ?
#
loop_
_entity_poly.entity_id
_entity_poly.type
_entity_poly.pdbx_seq_one_letter_code
_entity_poly.pdbx_strand_id
1 'polypeptide(L)'
;MANEMNIVVDTGVIYYGEFDISTLDNLMASIKGQELGLIKSSLKFEAKPEIRDIEYAGSLERKVKGMQRVLKWDVSAEADILDFNEKVLTASLIKKESNESTKFDVYYPSNDILDGDYKDLLIVGKKHKSNEPIVIHIFNSYNPEGLSFEMKDKDEASASMKFIGAYSFEDDTEKPFKIYMPKKTV
;
A
#
# COMPACT_ATOMS: atom_id res chain seq x y z
N MET A 1 34.85 4.93 1.94
CA MET A 1 33.55 4.95 1.24
C MET A 1 32.48 4.94 2.31
N ALA A 2 31.74 6.04 2.49
CA ALA A 2 30.69 6.09 3.50
C ALA A 2 29.51 5.22 3.03
N ASN A 3 29.04 4.30 3.87
CA ASN A 3 27.81 3.54 3.63
C ASN A 3 26.67 4.53 3.39
N GLU A 4 26.01 4.45 2.24
CA GLU A 4 24.83 5.26 1.96
C GLU A 4 23.69 4.81 2.88
N MET A 5 23.41 5.62 3.90
CA MET A 5 22.22 5.48 4.72
C MET A 5 21.01 6.02 3.94
N ASN A 6 20.30 5.13 3.26
CA ASN A 6 19.00 5.39 2.63
C ASN A 6 17.91 5.39 3.71
N ILE A 7 17.84 6.46 4.50
CA ILE A 7 16.78 6.64 5.49
C ILE A 7 15.58 7.29 4.79
N VAL A 8 14.39 6.73 4.95
CA VAL A 8 13.13 7.40 4.62
C VAL A 8 12.88 8.42 5.73
N VAL A 9 12.99 9.70 5.39
CA VAL A 9 12.83 10.80 6.34
C VAL A 9 11.70 11.66 5.83
N ASP A 10 10.79 12.03 6.73
CA ASP A 10 9.63 12.91 6.54
C ASP A 10 8.28 12.19 6.31
N THR A 11 7.20 12.88 6.70
CA THR A 11 5.79 12.43 6.64
C THR A 11 5.46 11.95 5.23
N GLY A 12 5.23 10.65 5.09
CA GLY A 12 4.84 10.06 3.81
C GLY A 12 3.46 10.53 3.37
N VAL A 13 3.22 10.51 2.05
CA VAL A 13 1.88 10.70 1.49
C VAL A 13 1.44 9.37 0.89
N ILE A 14 0.18 9.00 1.12
CA ILE A 14 -0.43 7.80 0.57
C ILE A 14 -1.32 8.19 -0.59
N TYR A 15 -1.19 7.47 -1.69
CA TYR A 15 -2.02 7.59 -2.88
C TYR A 15 -2.73 6.25 -3.10
N TYR A 16 -3.99 6.29 -3.52
CA TYR A 16 -4.79 5.10 -3.77
C TYR A 16 -5.59 5.28 -5.04
N GLY A 17 -5.43 4.38 -6.01
CA GLY A 17 -6.03 4.53 -7.33
C GLY A 17 -5.42 3.61 -8.37
N GLU A 18 -5.75 3.88 -9.64
CA GLU A 18 -5.08 3.26 -10.78
C GLU A 18 -3.96 4.19 -11.24
N PHE A 19 -2.75 3.66 -11.39
CA PHE A 19 -1.57 4.45 -11.72
C PHE A 19 -0.94 3.99 -13.04
N ASP A 20 -0.61 4.95 -13.92
CA ASP A 20 0.26 4.67 -15.04
C ASP A 20 1.72 4.70 -14.57
N ILE A 21 2.32 3.52 -14.50
CA ILE A 21 3.72 3.29 -14.05
C ILE A 21 4.62 2.93 -15.25
N SER A 22 4.12 3.06 -16.48
CA SER A 22 4.89 2.79 -17.69
C SER A 22 6.12 3.69 -17.82
N THR A 23 6.07 4.87 -17.21
CA THR A 23 7.18 5.85 -17.21
C THR A 23 7.47 6.37 -15.80
N LEU A 24 8.44 5.77 -15.12
CA LEU A 24 8.80 6.15 -13.74
C LEU A 24 9.26 7.60 -13.61
N ASP A 25 9.83 8.20 -14.67
CA ASP A 25 10.26 9.60 -14.67
C ASP A 25 9.11 10.59 -14.45
N ASN A 26 7.88 10.22 -14.83
CA ASN A 26 6.68 11.05 -14.69
C ASN A 26 5.76 10.60 -13.55
N LEU A 27 6.20 9.66 -12.69
CA LEU A 27 5.38 9.06 -11.64
C LEU A 27 4.73 10.12 -10.73
N MET A 28 5.47 11.16 -10.34
CA MET A 28 4.91 12.23 -9.49
C MET A 28 3.84 13.06 -10.17
N ALA A 29 3.87 13.16 -11.50
CA ALA A 29 2.82 13.83 -12.26
C ALA A 29 1.60 12.91 -12.43
N SER A 30 1.79 11.59 -12.57
CA SER A 30 0.70 10.63 -12.77
C SER A 30 -0.13 10.36 -11.51
N ILE A 31 0.46 10.51 -10.33
CA ILE A 31 -0.24 10.28 -9.04
C ILE A 31 -0.98 11.51 -8.51
N LYS A 32 -0.81 12.68 -9.14
CA LYS A 32 -1.40 13.93 -8.67
C LYS A 32 -2.93 13.87 -8.73
N GLY A 33 -3.61 14.23 -7.65
CA GLY A 33 -5.08 14.11 -7.56
C GLY A 33 -5.56 12.74 -7.07
N GLN A 34 -4.66 11.76 -6.90
CA GLN A 34 -4.95 10.43 -6.33
C GLN A 34 -4.55 10.32 -4.86
N GLU A 35 -4.35 11.45 -4.17
CA GLU A 35 -4.03 11.49 -2.74
C GLU A 35 -5.17 10.85 -1.95
N LEU A 36 -4.84 9.86 -1.11
CA LEU A 36 -5.77 9.29 -0.14
C LEU A 36 -5.86 10.19 1.10
N GLY A 37 -4.73 10.76 1.51
CA GLY A 37 -4.65 11.75 2.58
C GLY A 37 -3.25 11.87 3.18
N LEU A 38 -3.14 12.71 4.20
CA LEU A 38 -1.91 12.89 4.98
C LEU A 38 -1.82 11.88 6.12
N ILE A 39 -0.62 11.34 6.33
CA ILE A 39 -0.34 10.43 7.44
C ILE A 39 -0.19 11.25 8.73
N LYS A 40 -1.01 10.94 9.74
CA LYS A 40 -1.04 11.66 11.01
C LYS A 40 0.12 11.29 11.93
N SER A 41 0.25 9.99 12.18
CA SER A 41 1.00 9.47 13.32
C SER A 41 1.98 8.38 12.91
N SER A 42 1.47 7.35 12.25
CA SER A 42 2.29 6.20 11.90
C SER A 42 1.92 5.63 10.55
N LEU A 43 2.94 5.08 9.91
CA LEU A 43 2.84 4.25 8.73
C LEU A 43 3.72 3.03 8.96
N LYS A 44 3.15 1.84 8.82
CA LYS A 44 3.85 0.58 8.93
C LYS A 44 3.62 -0.22 7.66
N PHE A 45 4.68 -0.42 6.89
CA PHE A 45 4.70 -1.35 5.77
C PHE A 45 5.37 -2.65 6.19
N GLU A 46 4.77 -3.79 5.85
CA GLU A 46 5.29 -5.12 6.13
C GLU A 46 5.16 -6.00 4.88
N ALA A 47 6.25 -6.64 4.49
CA ALA A 47 6.28 -7.64 3.41
C ALA A 47 7.02 -8.87 3.90
N LYS A 48 6.31 -9.99 4.05
CA LYS A 48 6.83 -11.24 4.62
C LYS A 48 6.79 -12.36 3.59
N PRO A 49 7.92 -12.97 3.22
CA PRO A 49 7.93 -14.14 2.37
C PRO A 49 7.55 -15.39 3.16
N GLU A 50 6.65 -16.20 2.60
CA GLU A 50 6.42 -17.57 3.05
C GLU A 50 7.41 -18.49 2.33
N ILE A 51 8.29 -19.14 3.08
CA ILE A 51 9.38 -19.95 2.54
C ILE A 51 9.13 -21.42 2.88
N ARG A 52 9.23 -22.27 1.85
CA ARG A 52 9.19 -23.73 1.98
C ARG A 52 10.58 -24.32 1.78
N ASP A 53 10.97 -25.20 2.69
CA ASP A 53 12.18 -26.01 2.58
C ASP A 53 11.89 -27.30 1.78
N ILE A 54 12.81 -27.68 0.89
CA ILE A 54 12.75 -28.95 0.16
C ILE A 54 13.45 -30.01 1.01
N GLU A 55 12.68 -30.95 1.54
CA GLU A 55 13.21 -32.04 2.35
C GLU A 55 13.88 -33.12 1.48
N TYR A 56 15.00 -33.65 1.97
CA TYR A 56 15.70 -34.80 1.38
C TYR A 56 16.28 -35.69 2.49
N ALA A 57 16.56 -36.95 2.16
CA ALA A 57 17.14 -37.90 3.10
C ALA A 57 18.48 -37.39 3.63
N GLY A 58 18.56 -37.16 4.95
CA GLY A 58 19.74 -36.58 5.62
C GLY A 58 19.65 -35.08 5.91
N SER A 59 18.55 -34.41 5.53
CA SER A 59 18.31 -33.00 5.88
C SER A 59 18.22 -32.78 7.40
N LEU A 60 17.68 -33.76 8.14
CA LEU A 60 17.49 -33.65 9.60
C LEU A 60 16.80 -32.34 10.00
N GLU A 61 15.83 -31.87 9.20
CA GLU A 61 15.10 -30.60 9.38
C GLU A 61 15.99 -29.34 9.37
N ARG A 62 17.22 -29.44 8.86
CA ARG A 62 18.14 -28.31 8.78
C ARG A 62 17.84 -27.45 7.56
N LYS A 63 17.97 -26.14 7.72
CA LYS A 63 17.92 -25.20 6.59
C LYS A 63 19.17 -25.34 5.74
N VAL A 64 19.01 -25.80 4.50
CA VAL A 64 20.11 -25.97 3.54
C VAL A 64 20.06 -24.87 2.49
N LYS A 65 21.16 -24.12 2.36
CA LYS A 65 21.31 -23.06 1.36
C LYS A 65 21.02 -23.61 -0.04
N GLY A 66 20.15 -22.94 -0.78
CA GLY A 66 19.76 -23.34 -2.15
C GLY A 66 18.61 -24.35 -2.22
N MET A 67 18.12 -24.86 -1.08
CA MET A 67 16.99 -25.80 -1.02
C MET A 67 15.71 -25.15 -0.47
N GLN A 68 15.62 -23.82 -0.56
CA GLN A 68 14.48 -23.05 -0.07
C GLN A 68 13.78 -22.40 -1.26
N ARG A 69 12.45 -22.44 -1.28
CA ARG A 69 11.62 -21.78 -2.29
C ARG A 69 10.66 -20.81 -1.62
N VAL A 70 10.53 -19.61 -2.17
CA VAL A 70 9.50 -18.66 -1.75
C VAL A 70 8.18 -19.08 -2.40
N LEU A 71 7.16 -19.32 -1.58
CA LEU A 71 5.82 -19.67 -2.05
C LEU A 71 5.03 -18.41 -2.38
N LYS A 72 4.87 -17.54 -1.39
CA LYS A 72 4.12 -16.30 -1.49
C LYS A 72 4.78 -15.19 -0.66
N TRP A 73 4.19 -14.00 -0.80
CA TRP A 73 4.51 -12.81 -0.04
C TRP A 73 3.21 -12.29 0.54
N ASP A 74 3.14 -12.17 1.85
CA ASP A 74 2.06 -11.48 2.55
C ASP A 74 2.50 -10.03 2.75
N VAL A 75 1.74 -9.10 2.17
CA VAL A 75 2.05 -7.66 2.17
C VAL A 75 0.93 -6.89 2.83
N SER A 76 1.28 -6.01 3.77
CA SER A 76 0.34 -5.09 4.40
C SER A 76 0.93 -3.69 4.61
N ALA A 77 0.05 -2.69 4.62
CA ALA A 77 0.37 -1.32 5.00
C ALA A 77 -0.70 -0.77 5.97
N GLU A 78 -0.30 -0.38 7.17
CA GLU A 78 -1.17 0.19 8.19
C GLU A 78 -0.83 1.68 8.37
N ALA A 79 -1.84 2.55 8.34
CA ALA A 79 -1.65 3.98 8.50
C ALA A 79 -2.85 4.67 9.15
N ASP A 80 -2.56 5.74 9.90
CA ASP A 80 -3.58 6.67 10.39
C ASP A 80 -3.62 7.90 9.48
N ILE A 81 -4.75 8.12 8.82
CA ILE A 81 -4.94 9.16 7.81
C ILE A 81 -5.86 10.25 8.37
N LEU A 82 -5.49 11.52 8.18
CA LEU A 82 -6.26 12.68 8.66
C LEU A 82 -7.51 12.98 7.82
N ASP A 83 -7.54 12.52 6.58
CA ASP A 83 -8.65 12.79 5.65
C ASP A 83 -9.79 11.78 5.79
N PHE A 84 -11.01 12.29 5.68
CA PHE A 84 -12.23 11.51 5.53
C PHE A 84 -12.88 11.88 4.18
N ASN A 85 -12.47 11.20 3.12
CA ASN A 85 -12.89 11.48 1.74
C ASN A 85 -13.46 10.23 1.04
N GLU A 86 -14.00 10.40 -0.17
CA GLU A 86 -14.56 9.30 -0.98
C GLU A 86 -13.57 8.15 -1.22
N LYS A 87 -12.26 8.44 -1.35
CA LYS A 87 -11.26 7.39 -1.56
C LYS A 87 -11.06 6.54 -0.32
N VAL A 88 -11.10 7.13 0.88
CA VAL A 88 -11.05 6.39 2.16
C VAL A 88 -12.26 5.46 2.28
N LEU A 89 -13.44 5.92 1.86
CA LEU A 89 -14.67 5.11 1.84
C LEU A 89 -14.56 3.95 0.85
N THR A 90 -14.22 4.25 -0.41
CA THR A 90 -14.13 3.24 -1.48
C THR A 90 -13.02 2.22 -1.25
N ALA A 91 -11.87 2.64 -0.71
CA ALA A 91 -10.81 1.75 -0.25
C ALA A 91 -11.28 0.77 0.83
N SER A 92 -12.25 1.18 1.65
CA SER A 92 -12.86 0.38 2.72
C SER A 92 -14.11 -0.40 2.26
N LEU A 93 -14.27 -0.60 0.95
CA LEU A 93 -15.41 -1.31 0.34
C LEU A 93 -16.77 -0.64 0.58
N ILE A 94 -16.78 0.66 0.87
CA ILE A 94 -18.00 1.47 1.02
C ILE A 94 -18.23 2.24 -0.28
N LYS A 95 -19.28 1.88 -1.01
CA LYS A 95 -19.59 2.36 -2.36
C LYS A 95 -20.63 3.48 -2.32
N LYS A 96 -20.54 4.38 -3.29
CA LYS A 96 -21.54 5.44 -3.48
C LYS A 96 -22.85 4.84 -3.99
N GLU A 97 -23.95 5.19 -3.35
CA GLU A 97 -25.31 4.87 -3.79
C GLU A 97 -25.86 6.01 -4.64
N SER A 98 -26.66 5.67 -5.66
CA SER A 98 -27.47 6.66 -6.36
C SER A 98 -28.61 7.12 -5.45
N ASN A 99 -28.69 8.42 -5.18
CA ASN A 99 -29.81 9.01 -4.46
C ASN A 99 -30.31 10.29 -5.15
N GLU A 100 -31.50 10.75 -4.76
CA GLU A 100 -32.11 11.97 -5.31
C GLU A 100 -31.75 13.23 -4.50
N SER A 101 -30.90 13.10 -3.47
CA SER A 101 -30.55 14.21 -2.60
C SER A 101 -29.64 15.19 -3.33
N THR A 102 -30.01 16.46 -3.32
CA THR A 102 -29.17 17.54 -3.86
C THR A 102 -28.09 18.02 -2.88
N LYS A 103 -28.09 17.49 -1.65
CA LYS A 103 -27.21 17.95 -0.56
C LYS A 103 -26.23 16.90 -0.04
N PHE A 104 -26.55 15.61 -0.21
CA PHE A 104 -25.80 14.53 0.40
C PHE A 104 -25.59 13.41 -0.61
N ASP A 105 -24.35 12.99 -0.76
CA ASP A 105 -24.03 11.69 -1.34
C ASP A 105 -24.21 10.61 -0.27
N VAL A 106 -24.78 9.47 -0.64
CA VAL A 106 -24.98 8.32 0.26
C VAL A 106 -23.96 7.24 -0.07
N TYR A 107 -23.41 6.61 0.96
CA TYR A 107 -22.43 5.54 0.85
C TYR A 107 -22.87 4.33 1.65
N TYR A 108 -22.68 3.12 1.11
CA TYR A 108 -23.12 1.87 1.72
C TYR A 108 -22.05 0.77 1.58
N PRO A 109 -21.94 -0.16 2.55
CA PRO A 109 -20.98 -1.25 2.47
C PRO A 109 -21.34 -2.22 1.34
N SER A 110 -20.34 -2.70 0.62
CA SER A 110 -20.51 -3.74 -0.39
C SER A 110 -20.57 -5.13 0.24
N ASN A 111 -21.39 -6.02 -0.33
CA ASN A 111 -21.44 -7.44 0.08
C ASN A 111 -20.36 -8.29 -0.61
N ASP A 112 -19.79 -7.80 -1.71
CA ASP A 112 -18.85 -8.50 -2.56
C ASP A 112 -17.63 -7.62 -2.83
N ILE A 113 -16.47 -8.26 -3.00
CA ILE A 113 -15.26 -7.61 -3.50
C ILE A 113 -15.18 -7.91 -5.00
N LEU A 114 -15.30 -6.87 -5.81
CA LEU A 114 -15.26 -6.94 -7.28
C LEU A 114 -13.89 -6.49 -7.79
N ASP A 115 -13.56 -6.79 -9.04
CA ASP A 115 -12.28 -6.42 -9.64
C ASP A 115 -11.97 -4.91 -9.52
N GLY A 116 -12.96 -4.05 -9.69
CA GLY A 116 -12.80 -2.59 -9.54
C GLY A 116 -12.62 -2.09 -8.11
N ASP A 117 -12.79 -2.95 -7.10
CA ASP A 117 -12.50 -2.61 -5.70
C ASP A 117 -11.01 -2.73 -5.38
N TYR A 118 -10.28 -3.56 -6.14
CA TYR A 118 -8.83 -3.65 -6.07
C TYR A 118 -8.20 -2.46 -6.79
N LYS A 119 -7.43 -1.67 -6.06
CA LYS A 119 -6.67 -0.55 -6.62
C LYS A 119 -5.26 -0.57 -6.07
N ASP A 120 -4.35 0.10 -6.75
CA ASP A 120 -2.98 0.16 -6.28
C ASP A 120 -2.82 1.15 -5.13
N LEU A 121 -1.89 0.86 -4.22
CA LEU A 121 -1.48 1.75 -3.14
C LEU A 121 -0.04 2.20 -3.38
N LEU A 122 0.16 3.51 -3.42
CA LEU A 122 1.50 4.10 -3.44
C LEU A 122 1.77 4.83 -2.13
N ILE A 123 2.87 4.44 -1.50
CA ILE A 123 3.43 5.13 -0.35
C ILE A 123 4.66 5.87 -0.84
N VAL A 124 4.62 7.19 -0.79
CA VAL A 124 5.73 8.04 -1.22
C VAL A 124 6.41 8.62 0.01
N GLY A 125 7.67 8.24 0.22
CA GLY A 125 8.60 8.87 1.14
C GLY A 125 9.70 9.63 0.40
N LYS A 126 10.53 10.36 1.14
CA LYS A 126 11.70 11.05 0.58
C LYS A 126 13.00 10.45 1.12
N LYS A 127 13.99 10.34 0.25
CA LYS A 127 15.35 9.98 0.61
C LYS A 127 15.99 11.12 1.39
N HIS A 128 16.53 10.79 2.56
CA HIS A 128 17.30 11.72 3.38
C HIS A 128 18.39 12.45 2.55
N LYS A 129 18.46 13.78 2.68
CA LYS A 129 19.44 14.68 2.02
C LYS A 129 19.35 14.83 0.50
N SER A 130 18.48 14.10 -0.20
CA SER A 130 18.36 14.19 -1.67
C SER A 130 17.01 14.75 -2.14
N ASN A 131 15.98 14.77 -1.28
CA ASN A 131 14.57 15.03 -1.65
C ASN A 131 14.02 14.10 -2.76
N GLU A 132 14.83 13.19 -3.30
CA GLU A 132 14.43 12.18 -4.26
C GLU A 132 13.41 11.22 -3.64
N PRO A 133 12.35 10.86 -4.36
CA PRO A 133 11.30 10.04 -3.81
C PRO A 133 11.69 8.57 -3.75
N ILE A 134 11.26 7.92 -2.68
CA ILE A 134 11.24 6.47 -2.54
C ILE A 134 9.76 6.07 -2.54
N VAL A 135 9.39 5.17 -3.44
CA VAL A 135 7.99 4.77 -3.62
C VAL A 135 7.83 3.29 -3.35
N ILE A 136 6.99 2.94 -2.39
CA ILE A 136 6.51 1.58 -2.20
C ILE A 136 5.19 1.46 -2.93
N HIS A 137 5.09 0.49 -3.81
CA HIS A 137 3.92 0.20 -4.60
C HIS A 137 3.35 -1.16 -4.21
N ILE A 138 2.09 -1.19 -3.79
CA ILE A 138 1.36 -2.41 -3.46
C ILE A 138 0.27 -2.59 -4.52
N PHE A 139 0.28 -3.74 -5.19
CA PHE A 139 -0.67 -4.04 -6.26
C PHE A 139 -1.98 -4.59 -5.72
N ASN A 140 -3.07 -4.34 -6.45
CA ASN A 140 -4.39 -4.93 -6.19
C ASN A 140 -4.76 -4.86 -4.72
N SER A 141 -4.66 -3.66 -4.15
CA SER A 141 -4.84 -3.43 -2.73
C SER A 141 -6.26 -2.99 -2.39
N TYR A 142 -6.67 -3.28 -1.17
CA TYR A 142 -7.92 -2.84 -0.57
C TYR A 142 -7.80 -2.92 0.95
N ASN A 143 -8.75 -2.32 1.68
CA ASN A 143 -8.79 -2.38 3.14
C ASN A 143 -9.80 -3.43 3.64
N PRO A 144 -9.35 -4.61 4.11
CA PRO A 144 -10.23 -5.67 4.61
C PRO A 144 -10.79 -5.40 6.01
N GLU A 145 -10.24 -4.43 6.77
CA GLU A 145 -10.73 -4.10 8.13
C GLU A 145 -11.97 -3.17 8.08
N GLY A 146 -12.33 -2.67 6.90
CA GLY A 146 -13.36 -1.65 6.75
C GLY A 146 -12.93 -0.30 7.30
N LEU A 147 -13.89 0.58 7.58
CA LEU A 147 -13.61 1.94 8.03
C LEU A 147 -13.71 2.07 9.55
N SER A 148 -12.62 2.52 10.18
CA SER A 148 -12.59 2.92 11.58
C SER A 148 -12.08 4.35 11.71
N PHE A 149 -12.82 5.22 12.38
CA PHE A 149 -12.38 6.59 12.68
C PHE A 149 -12.69 6.95 14.13
N GLU A 150 -11.80 7.72 14.75
CA GLU A 150 -11.98 8.19 16.13
C GLU A 150 -11.85 9.72 16.16
N MET A 151 -12.77 10.36 16.88
CA MET A 151 -12.74 11.81 17.14
C MET A 151 -12.46 12.02 18.62
N LYS A 152 -11.41 12.77 18.95
CA LYS A 152 -11.03 13.09 20.34
C LYS A 152 -11.08 14.61 20.55
N ASP A 153 -11.50 15.04 21.73
CA ASP A 153 -11.42 16.45 22.10
C ASP A 153 -9.94 16.87 22.15
N LYS A 154 -9.59 17.95 21.44
CA LYS A 154 -8.22 18.52 21.28
C LYS A 154 -7.23 17.69 20.44
N ASP A 155 -7.70 16.70 19.70
CA ASP A 155 -6.90 15.96 18.72
C ASP A 155 -7.60 15.98 17.35
N GLU A 156 -6.85 15.91 16.26
CA GLU A 156 -7.45 15.85 14.92
C GLU A 156 -8.10 14.47 14.72
N ALA A 157 -9.24 14.40 14.04
CA ALA A 157 -9.82 13.11 13.70
C ALA A 157 -8.89 12.34 12.75
N SER A 158 -8.79 11.03 12.90
CA SER A 158 -8.06 10.17 11.97
C SER A 158 -8.80 8.88 11.69
N ALA A 159 -8.76 8.44 10.44
CA ALA A 159 -9.19 7.14 10.00
C ALA A 159 -8.01 6.16 10.04
N SER A 160 -8.14 5.06 10.78
CA SER A 160 -7.14 4.00 10.79
C SER A 160 -7.45 3.04 9.65
N MET A 161 -6.47 2.80 8.78
CA MET A 161 -6.63 1.99 7.58
C MET A 161 -5.53 0.93 7.49
N LYS A 162 -5.91 -0.26 7.03
CA LYS A 162 -4.98 -1.35 6.77
C LYS A 162 -5.19 -1.85 5.36
N PHE A 163 -4.20 -1.67 4.51
CA PHE A 163 -4.20 -2.19 3.16
C PHE A 163 -3.48 -3.53 3.10
N ILE A 164 -3.97 -4.44 2.28
CA ILE A 164 -3.25 -5.66 1.88
C ILE A 164 -3.03 -5.66 0.38
N GLY A 165 -1.97 -6.30 -0.11
CA GLY A 165 -1.76 -6.51 -1.54
C GLY A 165 -2.18 -7.91 -1.97
N ALA A 166 -2.89 -8.02 -3.10
CA ALA A 166 -3.35 -9.29 -3.64
C ALA A 166 -2.60 -9.68 -4.93
N TYR A 167 -2.45 -10.99 -5.14
CA TYR A 167 -1.97 -11.52 -6.42
C TYR A 167 -3.08 -11.37 -7.47
N SER A 168 -2.71 -11.07 -8.71
CA SER A 168 -3.66 -11.10 -9.82
C SER A 168 -3.92 -12.55 -10.22
N PHE A 169 -5.14 -12.84 -10.67
CA PHE A 169 -5.44 -14.13 -11.30
C PHE A 169 -4.81 -14.24 -12.71
N GLU A 170 -4.63 -13.11 -13.41
CA GLU A 170 -4.06 -13.08 -14.76
C GLU A 170 -2.55 -13.32 -14.78
N ASP A 171 -1.86 -12.92 -13.69
CA ASP A 171 -0.44 -13.19 -13.47
C ASP A 171 -0.19 -13.52 -11.98
N ASP A 172 -0.27 -14.80 -11.65
CA ASP A 172 -0.03 -15.31 -10.29
C ASP A 172 1.46 -15.31 -9.91
N THR A 173 2.34 -14.99 -10.86
CA THR A 173 3.78 -14.93 -10.64
C THR A 173 4.22 -13.56 -10.15
N GLU A 174 3.50 -12.50 -10.53
CA GLU A 174 3.77 -11.14 -10.09
C GLU A 174 3.52 -11.00 -8.58
N LYS A 175 4.55 -10.55 -7.86
CA LYS A 175 4.47 -10.38 -6.40
C LYS A 175 3.72 -9.08 -6.09
N PRO A 176 2.91 -9.04 -5.02
CA PRO A 176 1.95 -7.96 -4.74
C PRO A 176 2.59 -6.64 -4.29
N PHE A 177 3.89 -6.42 -4.56
CA PHE A 177 4.55 -5.14 -4.33
C PHE A 177 5.81 -4.93 -5.20
N LYS A 178 6.15 -3.65 -5.44
CA LYS A 178 7.45 -3.19 -5.95
C LYS A 178 7.95 -2.01 -5.11
N ILE A 179 9.26 -1.82 -5.02
CA ILE A 179 9.87 -0.66 -4.37
C ILE A 179 10.72 0.06 -5.41
N TYR A 180 10.41 1.32 -5.68
CA TYR A 180 11.14 2.19 -6.58
C TYR A 180 12.08 3.08 -5.78
N MET A 181 13.37 2.96 -6.04
CA MET A 181 14.42 3.78 -5.44
C MET A 181 15.11 4.62 -6.52
N PRO A 182 15.53 5.86 -6.19
CA PRO A 182 16.31 6.67 -7.12
C PRO A 182 17.60 5.95 -7.45
N LYS A 183 18.00 6.00 -8.73
CA LYS A 183 19.29 5.46 -9.16
C LYS A 183 20.40 6.24 -8.45
N LYS A 184 21.44 5.54 -8.02
CA LYS A 184 22.63 6.19 -7.51
C LYS A 184 23.28 6.97 -8.64
N THR A 185 23.36 8.30 -8.50
CA THR A 185 24.20 9.12 -9.38
C THR A 185 25.65 8.70 -9.13
N VAL A 186 26.30 8.16 -10.16
CA VAL A 186 27.72 7.75 -10.13
C VAL A 186 28.59 8.99 -10.02
#